data_AF-A0A015LFI0-F1
#
_entry.id   AF-A0A015LFI0-F1
#
_cell.length_a   1.000
_cell.length_b   1.000
_cell.length_c   1.000
_cell.angle_alpha   90.00
_cell.angle_beta   90.00
_cell.angle_gamma   90.00
#
_symmetry.space_group_name_H-M   'P 1'
#
loop_
_entity.id
_entity.type
_entity.pdbx_description
1 polymer ?
#
loop_
_entity_poly.entity_id
_entity_poly.type
_entity_poly.pdbx_seq_one_letter_code
_entity_poly.pdbx_strand_id
1 'polypeptide(L)' 'MTKKVKSLLELFSLNGNINLQDKLNAQEMHDELLKYVETEEIEEQDVPKVSTIQGWISRYAAALKYQATEAALSK' A
#
# COMPACT_ATOMS: atom_id res chain seq x y z
N MET A 1 10.97 2.88 4.66
CA MET A 1 10.12 1.71 4.39
C MET A 1 10.95 0.63 3.75
N THR A 2 11.02 -0.51 4.42
CA THR A 2 11.69 -1.73 3.94
C THR A 2 10.97 -2.29 2.71
N LYS A 3 11.60 -3.28 2.05
CA LYS A 3 10.98 -3.96 0.91
C LYS A 3 9.71 -4.70 1.33
N LYS A 4 9.74 -5.43 2.45
CA LYS A 4 8.60 -6.20 2.98
C LYS A 4 7.40 -5.29 3.29
N VAL A 5 7.61 -4.17 3.98
CA VAL A 5 6.53 -3.19 4.26
C VAL A 5 5.92 -2.64 2.96
N LYS A 6 6.75 -2.31 1.95
CA LYS A 6 6.21 -1.86 0.65
C LYS A 6 5.36 -2.94 -0.02
N SER A 7 5.80 -4.20 -0.03
CA SER A 7 5.04 -5.30 -0.62
C SER A 7 3.71 -5.55 0.11
N LEU A 8 3.66 -5.37 1.43
CA LEU A 8 2.40 -5.45 2.19
C LEU A 8 1.44 -4.31 1.81
N LEU A 9 1.94 -3.07 1.72
CA LEU A 9 1.12 -1.93 1.28
C LEU A 9 0.60 -2.10 -0.16
N GLU A 10 1.40 -2.69 -1.05
CA GLU A 10 0.97 -3.07 -2.41
C GLU A 10 -0.15 -4.11 -2.37
N LEU A 11 0.00 -5.16 -1.56
CA LEU A 11 -1.01 -6.21 -1.37
C LEU A 11 -2.35 -5.62 -0.89
N PHE A 12 -2.32 -4.78 0.14
CA PHE A 12 -3.52 -4.12 0.67
C PHE A 12 -4.20 -3.24 -0.39
N SER A 13 -3.40 -2.50 -1.15
CA SER A 13 -3.90 -1.63 -2.22
C SER A 13 -4.54 -2.42 -3.37
N LEU A 14 -3.96 -3.57 -3.73
CA LEU A 14 -4.46 -4.44 -4.79
C LEU A 14 -5.76 -5.14 -4.39
N ASN A 15 -5.88 -5.61 -3.15
CA ASN A 15 -7.12 -6.20 -2.64
C ASN A 15 -8.28 -5.20 -2.73
N GLY A 16 -8.05 -3.95 -2.31
CA GLY A 16 -9.03 -2.87 -2.43
C GLY A 16 -9.41 -2.49 -3.87
N ASN A 17 -8.54 -2.76 -4.85
CA ASN A 17 -8.86 -2.57 -6.27
C ASN A 17 -9.73 -3.71 -6.84
N ILE A 18 -9.64 -4.92 -6.26
CA ILE A 18 -10.48 -6.07 -6.65
C ILE A 18 -11.85 -5.95 -6.00
N ASN A 19 -11.90 -5.58 -4.72
CA ASN A 19 -13.13 -5.41 -3.96
C ASN A 19 -13.09 -4.08 -3.18
N LEU A 20 -14.00 -3.17 -3.51
CA LEU A 20 -14.12 -1.87 -2.86
C LEU A 20 -14.35 -1.95 -1.34
N GLN A 21 -14.98 -3.04 -0.86
CA GLN A 21 -15.20 -3.26 0.57
C GLN A 21 -13.89 -3.58 1.32
N ASP A 22 -12.87 -4.08 0.61
CA ASP A 22 -11.55 -4.38 1.16
C ASP A 22 -10.58 -3.19 1.01
N LYS A 23 -11.08 -2.04 0.55
CA LYS A 23 -10.25 -0.85 0.34
C LYS A 23 -9.90 -0.21 1.67
N LEU A 24 -8.65 -0.41 2.08
CA LEU A 24 -8.11 0.19 3.28
C LEU A 24 -7.69 1.65 3.04
N ASN A 25 -8.02 2.52 4.00
CA ASN A 25 -7.46 3.85 4.12
C ASN A 25 -6.08 3.80 4.82
N ALA A 26 -5.39 4.95 4.92
CA ALA A 26 -4.03 4.98 5.46
C ALA A 26 -3.93 4.56 6.94
N GLN A 27 -4.97 4.82 7.74
CA GLN A 27 -5.05 4.37 9.13
C GLN A 27 -5.27 2.85 9.18
N GLU A 28 -6.21 2.33 8.40
CA GLU A 28 -6.48 0.89 8.35
C GLU A 28 -5.27 0.10 7.85
N MET A 29 -4.52 0.60 6.85
CA MET A 29 -3.26 -0.02 6.42
C MET A 29 -2.19 0.01 7.52
N HIS A 30 -2.13 1.08 8.32
CA HIS A 30 -1.23 1.13 9.47
C HIS A 30 -1.61 0.06 10.49
N ASP A 31 -2.89 -0.05 10.81
CA ASP A 31 -3.40 -1.01 11.79
C ASP A 31 -3.21 -2.46 11.30
N GLU A 32 -3.36 -2.72 10.00
CA GLU A 32 -3.00 -4.02 9.43
C GLU A 32 -1.51 -4.32 9.55
N LEU A 33 -0.61 -3.35 9.31
CA LEU A 33 0.83 -3.57 9.50
C LEU A 33 1.17 -3.94 10.94
N LEU A 34 0.46 -3.41 11.94
CA LEU A 34 0.66 -3.80 13.33
C LEU A 34 0.37 -5.28 13.58
N LYS A 35 -0.59 -5.89 12.85
CA LYS A 35 -0.83 -7.34 12.95
C LYS A 35 0.37 -8.16 12.44
N TYR A 36 1.13 -7.64 11.48
CA TYR A 36 2.37 -8.29 11.02
C TYR A 36 3.54 -8.08 12.00
N VAL A 37 3.48 -7.06 12.85
CA VAL A 37 4.40 -6.92 13.99
C VAL A 37 4.07 -7.96 15.06
N GLU A 38 2.78 -8.18 15.36
CA GLU A 38 2.33 -9.19 16.31
C GLU A 38 2.77 -10.61 15.92
N THR A 39 2.90 -10.89 14.61
CA THR A 39 3.38 -12.18 14.09
C THR A 39 4.88 -12.22 13.81
N GLU A 40 5.64 -11.19 14.23
CA GLU A 40 7.09 -11.03 14.01
C GLU A 40 7.51 -11.08 12.52
N GLU A 41 6.59 -10.80 11.59
CA GLU A 41 6.89 -10.76 10.16
C GLU A 41 7.60 -9.46 9.73
N ILE A 42 7.39 -8.39 10.50
CA ILE A 42 8.09 -7.11 10.38
C ILE A 42 8.41 -6.56 11.77
N GLU A 43 9.42 -5.71 11.88
CA GLU A 43 9.76 -5.03 13.12
C GLU A 43 8.87 -3.78 13.32
N GLU A 44 8.51 -3.46 14.56
CA GLU A 44 7.69 -2.27 14.88
C GLU A 44 8.33 -0.97 14.33
N GLN A 45 9.66 -0.87 14.40
CA GLN A 45 10.41 0.28 13.88
C GLN A 45 10.32 0.45 12.36
N ASP A 46 9.93 -0.60 11.63
CA ASP A 46 9.72 -0.55 10.19
C ASP A 46 8.33 -0.05 9.81
N VAL A 47 7.39 0.00 10.76
CA VAL A 47 6.03 0.48 10.53
C VAL A 47 6.05 1.98 10.25
N PRO A 48 5.66 2.42 9.04
CA PRO A 48 5.67 3.82 8.67
C PRO A 48 4.48 4.54 9.32
N LYS A 49 4.68 5.80 9.69
CA LYS A 49 3.60 6.67 10.16
C LYS A 49 2.47 6.74 9.13
N VAL A 50 1.23 6.92 9.59
CA VAL A 50 0.03 7.09 8.74
C VAL A 50 0.21 8.14 7.64
N SER A 51 0.85 9.29 7.93
CA SER A 51 1.13 10.33 6.93
C SER A 51 2.09 9.86 5.82
N THR A 52 3.03 8.97 6.16
CA THR A 52 3.95 8.35 5.19
C THR A 52 3.21 7.38 4.29
N ILE A 53 2.29 6.58 4.86
CA ILE A 53 1.40 5.68 4.12
C ILE A 53 0.51 6.48 3.18
N GLN A 54 -0.13 7.55 3.65
CA GLN A 54 -0.97 8.41 2.82
C GLN A 54 -0.19 8.97 1.62
N GLY A 55 1.01 9.51 1.86
CA GLY A 55 1.88 10.00 0.77
C GLY A 55 2.33 8.89 -0.18
N TRP A 56 2.52 7.66 0.31
CA TRP A 56 2.83 6.51 -0.52
C TRP A 56 1.63 6.09 -1.39
N ILE A 57 0.42 6.00 -0.83
CA ILE A 57 -0.83 5.70 -1.57
C ILE A 57 -1.03 6.69 -2.72
N SER A 58 -0.86 8.00 -2.47
CA SER A 58 -1.00 9.02 -3.51
C SER A 58 0.00 8.83 -4.66
N ARG A 59 1.27 8.53 -4.35
CA ARG A 59 2.29 8.27 -5.38
C ARG A 59 2.04 6.96 -6.13
N TYR A 60 1.63 5.92 -5.42
CA TYR A 60 1.34 4.62 -5.99
C TYR A 60 0.16 4.69 -6.98
N ALA A 61 -0.93 5.34 -6.57
CA ALA A 61 -2.09 5.56 -7.45
C ALA A 61 -1.75 6.42 -8.68
N ALA A 62 -0.89 7.43 -8.54
CA ALA A 62 -0.42 8.24 -9.67
C ALA A 62 0.42 7.40 -10.66
N ALA A 63 1.30 6.54 -10.16
CA ALA A 63 2.11 5.65 -10.99
C ALA A 63 1.25 4.65 -11.77
N LEU A 64 0.22 4.05 -11.14
CA LEU A 64 -0.71 3.15 -11.83
C LEU A 64 -1.48 3.86 -12.95
N LYS A 65 -1.94 5.10 -12.72
CA LYS A 65 -2.61 5.91 -13.76
C LYS A 65 -1.68 6.23 -14.93
N TYR A 66 -0.42 6.55 -14.63
CA TYR A 66 0.58 6.82 -15.66
C TYR A 66 0.83 5.56 -16.51
N GLN A 67 1.05 4.40 -15.87
CA GLN A 67 1.24 3.13 -16.57
C GLN A 67 0.04 2.74 -17.45
N ALA A 68 -1.18 2.94 -16.96
CA ALA A 68 -2.39 2.69 -17.74
C ALA A 68 -2.48 3.59 -18.97
N THR A 69 -2.09 4.87 -18.84
CA THR A 69 -2.04 5.83 -19.95
C THR A 69 -0.99 5.44 -20.98
N GLU A 70 0.23 5.13 -20.55
CA GLU A 70 1.32 4.68 -21.44
C GLU A 70 0.92 3.41 -22.21
N ALA A 71 0.32 2.43 -21.52
CA ALA A 71 -0.15 1.19 -22.13
C ALA A 71 -1.28 1.40 -23.15
N ALA A 72 -2.07 2.47 -23.01
CA ALA A 72 -3.12 2.83 -23.96
C ALA A 72 -2.58 3.57 -25.19
N LEU A 73 -1.50 4.36 -25.03
CA LEU A 73 -0.86 5.11 -26.13
C LEU A 73 0.09 4.25 -26.98
N SER A 74 0.58 3.13 -26.43
CA SER A 74 1.46 2.19 -27.13
C SER A 74 0.73 1.11 -27.95
N LYS A 75 -0.60 1.23 -28.12
CA LYS A 75 -1.45 0.32 -28.93
C LYS A 75 -1.90 0.99 -30.22
#